data_AF-A0A6N4WZ98-F1
#
_entry.id   AF-A0A6N4WZ98-F1
#
_cell.length_a   1.000
_cell.length_b   1.000
_cell.length_c   1.000
_cell.angle_alpha   90.00
_cell.angle_beta   90.00
_cell.angle_gamma   90.00
#
_symmetry.space_group_name_H-M   'P 1'
#
loop_
_entity.id
_entity.type
_entity.pdbx_description
1 polymer ?
#
loop_
_entity_poly.entity_id
_entity_poly.type
_entity_poly.pdbx_seq_one_letter_code
_entity_poly.pdbx_strand_id
1 'polypeptide(L)'
;MKRTWFTLYALAPLALMAATDPPATDLQATIAELQATVQKLEQRVSQLEQQSKTDQTETATIEAVSVGQQKFEAICMACHKYQRGQPMLAPPVFALRDHYNRVYQDDDEWIQAVVDYVKHPTEESSLMPGAHEKFGLMPALPLPDEDLKQIANFLRHADLQKPGWYDQHYTEEHGSGGPQKMRRGQPSSKTKN
;
A
#
# COMPACT_ATOMS: atom_id res chain seq x y z
N MET A 1 54.13 7.88 93.36
CA MET A 1 53.38 8.35 92.18
C MET A 1 51.89 8.17 92.44
N LYS A 2 51.13 9.26 92.40
CA LYS A 2 49.69 9.33 92.66
C LYS A 2 48.94 9.28 91.34
N ARG A 3 47.67 8.80 91.38
CA ARG A 3 46.47 9.20 90.60
C ARG A 3 45.74 8.00 89.99
N THR A 4 44.78 7.39 90.70
CA THR A 4 43.32 7.71 90.66
C THR A 4 42.78 7.87 89.25
N TRP A 5 42.19 6.80 88.72
CA TRP A 5 41.33 6.83 87.53
C TRP A 5 39.90 7.11 87.99
N PHE A 6 39.43 8.34 87.76
CA PHE A 6 38.02 8.68 87.83
C PHE A 6 37.40 8.42 86.46
N THR A 7 36.59 7.37 86.34
CA THR A 7 35.67 7.18 85.22
C THR A 7 34.52 8.18 85.34
N LEU A 8 34.61 9.27 84.58
CA LEU A 8 33.47 10.15 84.29
C LEU A 8 32.61 9.46 83.23
N TYR A 9 31.50 8.85 83.66
CA TYR A 9 30.42 8.43 82.78
C TYR A 9 29.68 9.71 82.31
N ALA A 10 29.89 10.09 81.05
CA ALA A 10 29.09 11.12 80.42
C ALA A 10 27.71 10.52 80.07
N LEU A 11 26.66 11.08 80.67
CA LEU A 11 25.28 10.88 80.20
C LEU A 11 25.18 11.41 78.77
N ALA A 12 25.00 10.51 77.80
CA ALA A 12 24.47 10.88 76.50
C ALA A 12 22.93 11.00 76.64
N PRO A 13 22.31 12.10 76.20
CA PRO A 13 20.86 12.23 76.21
C PRO A 13 20.26 11.24 75.20
N LEU A 14 19.31 10.44 75.69
CA LEU A 14 18.49 9.56 74.88
C LEU A 14 17.64 10.44 73.95
N ALA A 15 18.06 10.59 72.70
CA ALA A 15 17.26 11.24 71.67
C ALA A 15 16.07 10.33 71.37
N LEU A 16 14.89 10.74 71.86
CA LEU A 16 13.60 10.20 71.49
C LEU A 16 13.39 10.45 69.98
N MET A 17 13.70 9.45 69.16
CA MET A 17 13.32 9.42 67.75
C MET A 17 11.79 9.30 67.69
N ALA A 18 11.12 10.41 67.42
CA ALA A 18 9.72 10.39 67.02
C ALA A 18 9.61 9.62 65.70
N ALA A 19 8.97 8.46 65.73
CA ALA A 19 8.50 7.80 64.53
C ALA A 19 7.43 8.70 63.89
N THR A 20 7.77 9.35 62.78
CA THR A 20 6.79 10.00 61.92
C THR A 20 6.10 8.91 61.11
N ASP A 21 4.82 8.66 61.38
CA ASP A 21 3.96 7.85 60.53
C ASP A 21 4.04 8.34 59.06
N PRO A 22 4.09 7.45 58.05
CA PRO A 22 4.08 7.88 56.65
C PRO A 22 2.76 8.63 56.35
N PRO A 23 2.81 9.78 55.68
CA PRO A 23 1.62 10.59 55.42
C PRO A 23 0.68 9.88 54.42
N ALA A 24 -0.63 10.00 54.66
CA ALA A 24 -1.73 9.49 53.83
C ALA A 24 -1.78 10.03 52.37
N THR A 25 -0.73 10.68 51.90
CA THR A 25 -0.54 11.21 50.53
C THR A 25 -0.13 10.14 49.51
N ASP A 26 0.26 8.95 49.95
CA ASP A 26 0.73 7.85 49.09
C ASP A 26 -0.40 7.16 48.31
N LEU A 27 -1.63 7.15 48.85
CA LEU A 27 -2.76 6.48 48.19
C LEU A 27 -3.25 7.21 46.93
N GLN A 28 -3.28 8.54 46.93
CA GLN A 28 -3.71 9.31 45.75
C GLN A 28 -2.65 9.27 44.64
N ALA A 29 -1.37 9.26 45.00
CA ALA A 29 -0.27 9.11 44.05
C ALA A 29 -0.28 7.74 43.37
N THR A 30 -0.46 6.67 44.16
CA THR A 30 -0.58 5.30 43.63
C THR A 30 -1.82 5.11 42.76
N ILE A 31 -2.96 5.71 43.10
CA ILE A 31 -4.16 5.70 42.23
C ILE A 31 -3.87 6.40 40.90
N ALA A 32 -3.19 7.56 40.91
CA ALA A 32 -2.86 8.28 39.68
C ALA A 32 -1.90 7.48 38.79
N GLU A 33 -0.92 6.80 39.38
CA GLU A 33 0.01 5.92 38.66
C GLU A 33 -0.69 4.68 38.08
N LEU A 34 -1.63 4.09 38.83
CA LEU A 34 -2.49 3.01 38.35
C LEU A 34 -3.40 3.48 37.20
N GLN A 35 -3.97 4.67 37.29
CA GLN A 35 -4.77 5.24 36.19
C GLN A 35 -3.93 5.50 34.94
N ALA A 36 -2.71 6.02 35.10
CA ALA A 36 -1.80 6.24 33.99
C ALA A 36 -1.34 4.93 33.33
N THR A 37 -1.11 3.88 34.13
CA THR A 37 -0.77 2.55 33.60
C THR A 37 -1.95 1.91 32.88
N VAL A 38 -3.18 2.03 33.39
CA VAL A 38 -4.39 1.58 32.70
C VAL A 38 -4.55 2.29 31.35
N GLN A 39 -4.43 3.61 31.31
CA GLN A 39 -4.50 4.38 30.06
C GLN A 39 -3.42 3.94 29.06
N LYS A 40 -2.19 3.70 29.53
CA LYS A 40 -1.09 3.21 28.70
C LYS A 40 -1.37 1.81 28.15
N LEU A 41 -2.01 0.94 28.93
CA LEU A 41 -2.39 -0.39 28.49
C LEU A 41 -3.51 -0.34 27.44
N GLU A 42 -4.52 0.50 27.64
CA GLU A 42 -5.61 0.72 26.66
C GLU A 42 -5.06 1.21 25.31
N GLN A 43 -4.13 2.16 25.33
CA GLN A 43 -3.46 2.65 24.12
C GLN A 43 -2.70 1.53 23.40
N ARG A 44 -2.00 0.67 24.14
CA ARG A 44 -1.28 -0.48 23.55
C ARG A 44 -2.22 -1.52 22.97
N VAL A 45 -3.35 -1.79 23.62
CA VAL A 45 -4.38 -2.70 23.09
C VAL A 45 -4.93 -2.16 21.76
N SER A 46 -5.30 -0.88 21.72
CA SER A 46 -5.78 -0.22 20.49
C SER A 46 -4.75 -0.30 19.36
N GLN A 47 -3.46 -0.09 19.65
CA GLN A 47 -2.39 -0.20 18.68
C GLN A 47 -2.22 -1.64 18.16
N LEU A 48 -2.29 -2.64 19.04
CA LEU A 48 -2.17 -4.05 18.66
C LEU A 48 -3.35 -4.52 17.79
N GLU A 49 -4.56 -4.05 18.07
CA GLU A 49 -5.73 -4.32 17.23
C GLU A 49 -5.58 -3.75 15.82
N GLN A 50 -5.07 -2.51 15.71
CA GLN A 50 -4.78 -1.89 14.42
C GLN A 50 -3.69 -2.66 13.66
N GLN A 51 -2.61 -3.06 14.35
CA GLN A 51 -1.52 -3.83 13.76
C GLN A 51 -2.00 -5.20 13.25
N SER A 52 -2.81 -5.92 14.03
CA SER A 52 -3.38 -7.20 13.62
C SER A 52 -4.27 -7.08 12.38
N LYS A 53 -5.03 -5.98 12.26
CA LYS A 53 -5.90 -5.77 11.10
C LYS A 53 -5.09 -5.47 9.84
N THR A 54 -4.02 -4.69 9.96
CA THR A 54 -3.11 -4.40 8.85
C THR A 54 -2.39 -5.67 8.38
N ASP A 55 -1.88 -6.48 9.31
CA ASP A 55 -1.15 -7.73 9.01
C ASP A 55 -2.03 -8.77 8.30
N GLN A 56 -3.29 -8.90 8.72
CA GLN A 56 -4.27 -9.75 8.04
C GLN A 56 -4.64 -9.23 6.64
N THR A 57 -4.76 -7.91 6.48
CA THR A 57 -5.07 -7.30 5.18
C THR A 57 -3.91 -7.45 4.21
N GLU A 58 -2.68 -7.26 4.67
CA GLU A 58 -1.46 -7.42 3.89
C GLU A 58 -1.26 -8.88 3.46
N THR A 59 -1.44 -9.83 4.38
CA THR A 59 -1.35 -11.27 4.07
C THR A 59 -2.39 -11.71 3.03
N ALA A 60 -3.65 -11.31 3.20
CA ALA A 60 -4.71 -11.64 2.24
C ALA A 60 -4.46 -11.00 0.86
N THR A 61 -3.88 -9.80 0.83
CA THR A 61 -3.52 -9.12 -0.42
C THR A 61 -2.37 -9.84 -1.14
N ILE A 62 -1.33 -10.26 -0.41
CA ILE A 62 -0.20 -11.02 -0.97
C ILE A 62 -0.68 -12.35 -1.55
N GLU A 63 -1.55 -13.07 -0.85
CA GLU A 63 -2.12 -14.33 -1.32
C GLU A 63 -2.94 -14.13 -2.60
N ALA A 64 -3.83 -13.14 -2.62
CA ALA A 64 -4.65 -12.83 -3.81
C ALA A 64 -3.79 -12.46 -5.03
N VAL A 65 -2.71 -11.70 -4.83
CA VAL A 65 -1.76 -11.35 -5.90
C VAL A 65 -1.01 -12.59 -6.40
N SER A 66 -0.61 -13.50 -5.51
CA SER A 66 0.06 -14.74 -5.89
C SER A 66 -0.83 -15.68 -6.71
N VAL A 67 -2.10 -15.82 -6.33
CA VAL A 67 -3.06 -16.63 -7.09
C VAL A 67 -3.32 -16.02 -8.47
N GLY A 68 -3.50 -14.70 -8.53
CA GLY A 68 -3.66 -13.96 -9.79
C GLY A 68 -2.46 -14.14 -10.73
N GLN A 69 -1.24 -14.11 -10.20
CA GLN A 69 -0.02 -14.39 -10.96
C GLN A 69 -0.06 -15.78 -11.59
N GLN A 70 -0.32 -16.82 -10.81
CA GLN A 70 -0.32 -18.20 -11.32
C GLN A 70 -1.33 -18.39 -12.46
N LYS A 71 -2.52 -17.79 -12.35
CA LYS A 71 -3.52 -17.81 -13.41
C LYS A 71 -3.07 -17.04 -14.64
N PHE A 72 -2.47 -15.87 -14.46
CA PHE A 72 -1.91 -15.09 -15.56
C PHE A 72 -0.83 -15.87 -16.33
N GLU A 73 0.08 -16.52 -15.61
CA GLU A 73 1.16 -17.33 -16.19
C GLU A 73 0.64 -18.57 -16.92
N ALA A 74 -0.39 -19.22 -16.37
CA ALA A 74 -0.98 -20.41 -16.99
C ALA A 74 -1.79 -20.09 -18.25
N ILE A 75 -2.48 -18.94 -18.29
CA ILE A 75 -3.49 -18.66 -19.32
C ILE A 75 -3.04 -17.55 -20.27
N CYS A 76 -2.64 -16.41 -19.73
CA CYS A 76 -2.42 -15.19 -20.51
C CYS A 76 -1.00 -15.14 -21.12
N MET A 77 -0.02 -15.78 -20.47
CA MET A 77 1.35 -15.81 -20.97
C MET A 77 1.56 -16.66 -22.24
N ALA A 78 0.53 -17.37 -22.70
CA ALA A 78 0.54 -18.01 -24.01
C ALA A 78 0.80 -16.98 -25.12
N CYS A 79 0.22 -15.78 -24.99
CA CYS A 79 0.37 -14.70 -25.96
C CYS A 79 1.13 -13.48 -25.41
N HIS A 80 0.87 -13.12 -24.15
CA HIS A 80 1.51 -11.98 -23.49
C HIS A 80 2.84 -12.37 -22.83
N LYS A 81 3.74 -11.41 -22.62
CA LYS A 81 4.98 -11.60 -21.84
C LYS A 81 5.22 -10.41 -20.93
N TYR A 82 5.95 -10.65 -19.84
CA TYR A 82 6.37 -9.60 -18.91
C TYR A 82 7.25 -8.54 -19.56
N GLN A 83 8.10 -8.94 -20.53
CA GLN A 83 9.01 -8.05 -21.22
C GLN A 83 8.82 -8.14 -22.74
N ARG A 84 9.33 -7.15 -23.48
CA ARG A 84 9.35 -7.18 -24.94
C ARG A 84 10.38 -8.23 -25.40
N GLY A 85 9.98 -9.11 -26.31
CA GLY A 85 10.85 -10.08 -26.98
C GLY A 85 10.42 -10.28 -28.44
N GLN A 86 11.10 -11.15 -29.19
CA GLN A 86 10.67 -11.57 -30.53
C GLN A 86 10.66 -13.11 -30.63
N PRO A 87 9.66 -13.73 -31.28
CA PRO A 87 8.37 -13.16 -31.74
C PRO A 87 7.32 -13.06 -30.61
N MET A 88 6.42 -12.09 -30.69
CA MET A 88 5.33 -11.85 -29.73
C MET A 88 3.98 -11.89 -30.44
N LEU A 89 2.97 -12.47 -29.78
CA LEU A 89 1.59 -12.57 -30.32
C LEU A 89 0.65 -11.51 -29.75
N ALA A 90 1.05 -10.82 -28.68
CA ALA A 90 0.26 -9.81 -27.99
C ALA A 90 1.18 -8.76 -27.37
N PRO A 91 0.68 -7.57 -26.95
CA PRO A 91 1.51 -6.57 -26.32
C PRO A 91 2.10 -7.06 -25.00
N PRO A 92 3.30 -6.60 -24.61
CA PRO A 92 3.86 -6.95 -23.31
C PRO A 92 3.02 -6.32 -22.19
N VAL A 93 2.91 -7.03 -21.08
CA VAL A 93 1.94 -6.73 -20.00
C VAL A 93 2.21 -5.39 -19.33
N PHE A 94 3.48 -5.02 -19.19
CA PHE A 94 3.85 -3.74 -18.59
C PHE A 94 3.30 -2.54 -19.38
N ALA A 95 3.17 -2.67 -20.71
CA ALA A 95 2.58 -1.64 -21.56
C ALA A 95 1.06 -1.55 -21.31
N LEU A 96 0.37 -2.69 -21.26
CA LEU A 96 -1.06 -2.74 -20.89
C LEU A 96 -1.31 -2.04 -19.56
N ARG A 97 -0.52 -2.38 -18.53
CA ARG A 97 -0.65 -1.75 -17.21
C ARG A 97 -0.44 -0.23 -17.28
N ASP A 98 0.59 0.22 -18.01
CA ASP A 98 0.89 1.65 -18.18
C ASP A 98 -0.28 2.41 -18.85
N HIS A 99 -0.90 1.84 -19.89
CA HIS A 99 -2.05 2.45 -20.56
C HIS A 99 -3.29 2.51 -19.64
N TYR A 100 -3.63 1.41 -18.95
CA TYR A 100 -4.79 1.38 -18.07
C TYR A 100 -4.60 2.29 -16.83
N ASN A 101 -3.38 2.38 -16.28
CA ASN A 101 -3.06 3.27 -15.16
C ASN A 101 -3.22 4.76 -15.50
N ARG A 102 -3.10 5.14 -16.78
CA ARG A 102 -3.32 6.53 -17.22
C ARG A 102 -4.80 6.91 -17.28
N VAL A 103 -5.69 5.92 -17.39
CA VAL A 103 -7.13 6.13 -17.53
C VAL A 103 -7.85 5.92 -16.21
N TYR A 104 -7.54 4.84 -15.49
CA TYR A 104 -8.20 4.44 -14.25
C TYR A 104 -7.29 4.63 -13.04
N GLN A 105 -7.72 5.52 -12.14
CA GLN A 105 -7.03 5.77 -10.86
C GLN A 105 -7.56 4.88 -9.75
N ASP A 106 -8.86 4.60 -9.77
CA ASP A 106 -9.52 3.68 -8.83
C ASP A 106 -9.23 2.22 -9.20
N ASP A 107 -8.97 1.39 -8.19
CA ASP A 107 -8.56 0.00 -8.41
C ASP A 107 -9.73 -0.87 -8.87
N ASP A 108 -10.96 -0.62 -8.39
CA ASP A 108 -12.13 -1.39 -8.79
C ASP A 108 -12.51 -1.07 -10.24
N GLU A 109 -12.48 0.21 -10.63
CA GLU A 109 -12.68 0.63 -12.02
C GLU A 109 -11.62 0.05 -12.96
N TRP A 110 -10.34 0.04 -12.53
CA TRP A 110 -9.25 -0.55 -13.29
C TRP A 110 -9.45 -2.05 -13.50
N ILE A 111 -9.77 -2.78 -12.42
CA ILE A 111 -10.01 -4.22 -12.44
C ILE A 111 -11.19 -4.55 -13.35
N GLN A 112 -12.29 -3.82 -13.21
CA GLN A 112 -13.49 -4.03 -14.02
C GLN A 112 -13.22 -3.75 -15.50
N ALA A 113 -12.47 -2.70 -15.83
CA ALA A 113 -12.11 -2.40 -17.22
C ALA A 113 -11.29 -3.51 -17.89
N VAL A 114 -10.37 -4.13 -17.15
CA VAL A 114 -9.61 -5.29 -17.65
C VAL A 114 -10.53 -6.51 -17.82
N VAL A 115 -11.37 -6.81 -16.84
CA VAL A 115 -12.33 -7.93 -16.89
C VAL A 115 -13.26 -7.78 -18.10
N ASP A 116 -13.82 -6.59 -18.31
CA ASP A 116 -14.74 -6.31 -19.41
C ASP A 116 -14.05 -6.46 -20.77
N TYR A 117 -12.83 -5.93 -20.91
CA TYR A 117 -12.06 -6.06 -22.15
C TYR A 117 -11.71 -7.51 -22.47
N VAL A 118 -11.30 -8.32 -21.48
CA VAL A 118 -10.95 -9.73 -21.72
C VAL A 118 -12.18 -10.56 -22.14
N LYS A 119 -13.35 -10.24 -21.59
CA LYS A 119 -14.61 -10.94 -21.93
C LYS A 119 -15.18 -10.50 -23.26
N HIS A 120 -15.12 -9.20 -23.57
CA HIS A 120 -15.73 -8.62 -24.76
C HIS A 120 -14.78 -7.57 -25.39
N PRO A 121 -13.65 -8.01 -25.95
CA PRO A 121 -12.72 -7.10 -26.61
C PRO A 121 -13.37 -6.56 -27.88
N THR A 122 -13.38 -5.23 -28.02
CA THR A 122 -13.76 -4.53 -29.25
C THR A 122 -12.70 -3.50 -29.58
N GLU A 123 -12.73 -2.98 -30.81
CA GLU A 123 -11.78 -1.94 -31.23
C GLU A 123 -11.96 -0.67 -30.37
N GLU A 124 -13.19 -0.35 -30.00
CA GLU A 124 -13.54 0.83 -29.21
C GLU A 124 -13.24 0.67 -27.72
N SER A 125 -13.28 -0.56 -27.19
CA SER A 125 -12.96 -0.83 -25.79
C SER A 125 -11.45 -0.97 -25.54
N SER A 126 -10.63 -1.04 -26.59
CA SER A 126 -9.18 -1.11 -26.48
C SER A 126 -8.56 0.26 -26.13
N LEU A 127 -7.84 0.31 -25.01
CA LEU A 127 -7.01 1.47 -24.65
C LEU A 127 -5.64 1.49 -25.34
N MET A 128 -5.39 0.56 -26.27
CA MET A 128 -4.10 0.35 -26.93
C MET A 128 -4.28 0.21 -28.45
N PRO A 129 -4.65 1.28 -29.18
CA PRO A 129 -4.88 1.21 -30.63
C PRO A 129 -3.65 0.74 -31.41
N GLY A 130 -2.44 1.16 -31.02
CA GLY A 130 -1.21 0.67 -31.65
C GLY A 130 -0.95 -0.83 -31.42
N ALA A 131 -1.46 -1.42 -30.33
CA ALA A 131 -1.40 -2.86 -30.14
C ALA A 131 -2.42 -3.59 -31.01
N HIS A 132 -3.61 -3.02 -31.18
CA HIS A 132 -4.62 -3.53 -32.10
C HIS A 132 -4.09 -3.55 -33.55
N GLU A 133 -3.50 -2.45 -34.02
CA GLU A 133 -2.92 -2.37 -35.37
C GLU A 133 -1.79 -3.40 -35.60
N LYS A 134 -1.01 -3.69 -34.55
CA LYS A 134 0.16 -4.57 -34.65
C LYS A 134 -0.15 -6.05 -34.47
N PHE A 135 -1.01 -6.39 -33.51
CA PHE A 135 -1.28 -7.77 -33.09
C PHE A 135 -2.68 -8.25 -33.47
N GLY A 136 -3.56 -7.36 -33.93
CA GLY A 136 -4.97 -7.61 -34.10
C GLY A 136 -5.75 -7.52 -32.78
N LEU A 137 -7.06 -7.75 -32.87
CA LEU A 137 -7.94 -7.72 -31.71
C LEU A 137 -7.71 -8.96 -30.84
N MET A 138 -7.62 -8.77 -29.53
CA MET A 138 -7.50 -9.89 -28.59
C MET A 138 -8.73 -10.80 -28.71
N PRO A 139 -8.59 -12.14 -28.76
CA PRO A 139 -9.73 -13.04 -28.70
C PRO A 139 -10.44 -12.95 -27.33
N ALA A 140 -11.78 -12.98 -27.34
CA ALA A 140 -12.57 -13.09 -26.11
C ALA A 140 -12.24 -14.40 -25.37
N LEU A 141 -11.96 -14.31 -24.07
CA LEU A 141 -11.69 -15.48 -23.24
C LEU A 141 -12.86 -15.72 -22.27
N PRO A 142 -13.57 -16.87 -22.37
CA PRO A 142 -14.70 -17.20 -21.51
C PRO A 142 -14.23 -17.72 -20.14
N LEU A 143 -13.53 -16.87 -19.39
CA LEU A 143 -13.03 -17.18 -18.05
C LEU A 143 -14.06 -16.75 -16.98
N PRO A 144 -14.09 -17.41 -15.81
CA PRO A 144 -14.91 -16.96 -14.69
C PRO A 144 -14.53 -15.54 -14.24
N ASP A 145 -15.53 -14.75 -13.85
CA ASP A 145 -15.31 -13.37 -13.41
C ASP A 145 -14.36 -13.26 -12.22
N GLU A 146 -14.41 -14.24 -11.31
CA GLU A 146 -13.50 -14.31 -10.17
C GLU A 146 -12.05 -14.48 -10.60
N ASP A 147 -11.79 -15.38 -11.55
CA ASP A 147 -10.45 -15.62 -12.09
C ASP A 147 -9.91 -14.38 -12.80
N LEU A 148 -10.75 -13.71 -13.58
CA LEU A 148 -10.40 -12.45 -14.25
C LEU A 148 -10.08 -11.34 -13.27
N LYS A 149 -10.85 -11.22 -12.17
CA LYS A 149 -10.60 -10.26 -11.11
C LYS A 149 -9.28 -10.53 -10.41
N GLN A 150 -8.96 -11.79 -10.12
CA GLN A 150 -7.67 -12.16 -9.51
C GLN A 150 -6.49 -11.84 -10.44
N ILE A 151 -6.61 -12.16 -11.74
CA ILE A 151 -5.61 -11.81 -12.75
C ILE A 151 -5.45 -10.28 -12.82
N ALA A 152 -6.53 -9.54 -12.95
CA ALA A 152 -6.50 -8.08 -13.02
C ALA A 152 -5.90 -7.47 -11.75
N ASN A 153 -6.29 -7.95 -10.57
CA ASN A 153 -5.72 -7.52 -9.31
C ASN A 153 -4.19 -7.72 -9.25
N PHE A 154 -3.70 -8.88 -9.71
CA PHE A 154 -2.27 -9.11 -9.88
C PHE A 154 -1.64 -8.11 -10.85
N LEU A 155 -2.22 -7.91 -12.03
CA LEU A 155 -1.68 -6.98 -13.04
C LEU A 155 -1.61 -5.54 -12.56
N ARG A 156 -2.55 -5.11 -11.73
CA ARG A 156 -2.60 -3.77 -11.13
C ARG A 156 -1.48 -3.56 -10.11
N HIS A 157 -1.29 -4.53 -9.21
CA HIS A 157 -0.46 -4.36 -8.01
C HIS A 157 0.94 -4.98 -8.11
N ALA A 158 1.18 -5.90 -9.04
CA ALA A 158 2.49 -6.53 -9.19
C ALA A 158 3.54 -5.53 -9.70
N ASP A 159 4.79 -5.70 -9.25
CA ASP A 159 5.93 -4.94 -9.78
C ASP A 159 6.40 -5.51 -11.12
N LEU A 160 5.65 -5.21 -12.18
CA LEU A 160 6.07 -5.46 -13.55
C LEU A 160 7.12 -4.41 -13.94
N GLN A 161 8.39 -4.80 -13.92
CA GLN A 161 9.49 -3.90 -14.25
C GLN A 161 9.35 -3.33 -15.66
N LYS A 162 9.21 -2.00 -15.72
CA LYS A 162 9.21 -1.23 -16.95
C LYS A 162 10.66 -0.97 -17.36
N PRO A 163 11.09 -1.38 -18.57
CA PRO A 163 12.46 -1.12 -18.99
C PRO A 163 12.64 0.38 -19.27
N GLY A 164 13.82 0.93 -18.92
CA GLY A 164 14.08 2.37 -19.00
C GLY A 164 13.95 3.00 -20.39
N TRP A 165 14.02 2.21 -21.46
CA TRP A 165 13.82 2.70 -22.84
C TRP A 165 12.35 2.95 -23.20
N TYR A 166 11.39 2.43 -22.43
CA TYR A 166 9.99 2.46 -22.82
C TYR A 166 9.39 3.87 -22.82
N ASP A 167 9.74 4.72 -21.85
CA ASP A 167 9.18 6.09 -21.78
C ASP A 167 9.57 6.92 -22.99
N GLN A 168 10.81 6.74 -23.46
CA GLN A 168 11.30 7.39 -24.66
C GLN A 168 10.55 6.88 -25.89
N HIS A 169 10.46 5.55 -26.07
CA HIS A 169 9.74 4.96 -27.21
C HIS A 169 8.25 5.33 -27.22
N TYR A 170 7.59 5.35 -26.07
CA TYR A 170 6.19 5.78 -25.95
C TYR A 170 6.02 7.24 -26.39
N THR A 171 6.93 8.12 -25.97
CA THR A 171 6.91 9.54 -26.33
C THR A 171 7.19 9.76 -27.82
N GLU A 172 8.06 8.95 -28.41
CA GLU A 172 8.37 8.97 -29.85
C GLU A 172 7.16 8.55 -30.70
N GLU A 173 6.44 7.50 -30.30
CA GLU A 173 5.28 6.97 -31.05
C GLU A 173 3.99 7.76 -30.84
N HIS A 174 3.82 8.43 -29.69
CA HIS A 174 2.55 9.06 -29.29
C HIS A 174 2.64 10.57 -28.98
N GLY A 175 3.83 11.16 -29.14
CA GLY A 175 4.08 12.57 -28.85
C GLY A 175 4.15 12.89 -27.36
N SER A 176 4.67 14.08 -27.03
CA SER A 176 4.87 14.57 -25.65
C SER A 176 3.57 15.07 -24.98
N GLY A 177 2.49 14.31 -25.09
CA GLY A 177 1.18 14.62 -24.53
C GLY A 177 0.87 13.80 -23.28
N GLY A 178 1.52 14.10 -22.16
CA GLY A 178 1.01 13.72 -20.83
C GLY A 178 -0.36 14.38 -20.56
N PRO A 179 -1.13 13.94 -19.53
CA PRO A 179 -2.53 14.32 -19.36
C PRO A 179 -2.70 15.84 -19.34
N GLN A 180 -3.24 16.37 -20.43
CA GLN A 180 -3.47 17.78 -20.60
C GLN A 180 -4.64 18.17 -19.69
N LYS A 181 -4.30 18.79 -18.55
CA LYS A 181 -5.27 19.47 -17.67
C LYS A 181 -6.22 20.29 -18.55
N MET A 182 -7.51 19.98 -18.46
CA MET A 182 -8.58 20.69 -19.16
C MET A 182 -8.44 22.19 -18.99
N ARG A 183 -8.03 22.90 -20.05
CA ARG A 183 -8.04 24.37 -20.03
C ARG A 183 -9.43 24.84 -20.42
N ARG A 184 -10.21 25.16 -19.39
CA ARG A 184 -11.54 25.77 -19.45
C ARG A 184 -11.53 26.99 -20.41
N GLY A 185 -12.31 26.90 -21.48
CA GLY A 185 -13.00 27.98 -22.19
C GLY A 185 -12.19 29.15 -22.76
N GLN A 186 -12.12 29.25 -24.09
CA GLN A 186 -12.23 30.54 -24.78
C GLN A 186 -12.84 30.30 -26.18
N PRO A 187 -13.99 30.91 -26.53
CA PRO A 187 -14.63 30.69 -27.82
C PRO A 187 -13.84 31.34 -28.97
N SER A 188 -13.67 30.57 -30.06
CA SER A 188 -13.12 31.04 -31.32
C SER A 188 -14.23 31.69 -32.15
N SER A 189 -14.17 33.01 -32.33
CA SER A 189 -14.84 33.68 -33.46
C SER A 189 -13.78 34.07 -34.48
N LYS A 190 -13.55 33.20 -35.47
CA LYS A 190 -12.91 33.58 -36.73
C LYS A 190 -13.98 33.89 -37.77
N THR A 191 -13.97 35.16 -38.18
CA THR A 191 -14.51 35.75 -39.40
C THR A 191 -14.42 34.83 -40.60
N LYS A 192 -15.53 34.70 -41.36
CA LYS A 192 -15.55 34.26 -42.75
C LYS A 192 -16.24 35.34 -43.59
N ASN A 193 -15.52 35.77 -44.63
CA ASN A 193 -15.87 36.63 -45.77
C ASN A 193 -16.29 38.07 -45.49
#